data_AF-A0AA38P0P8-F1
#
_entry.id   AF-A0AA38P0P8-F1
#
_cell.length_a   1.000
_cell.length_b   1.000
_cell.length_c   1.000
_cell.angle_alpha   90.00
_cell.angle_beta   90.00
_cell.angle_gamma   90.00
#
_symmetry.space_group_name_H-M   'P 1'
#
loop_
_entity.id
_entity.type
_entity.pdbx_description
1 polymer ?
#
loop_
_entity_poly.entity_id
_entity_poly.type
_entity_poly.pdbx_seq_one_letter_code
_entity_poly.pdbx_strand_id
1 'polypeptide(L)'
;SLILWILVRKLDIVGLHMYMDDFFGWDFAENLVFFHGQWRPPRQVQLLLFWDAIRCPYEDLKQDAGSCLKIIGFLIDINAGTISITDDSITELLSCIRIFLNHPSRKPPLRDWLRLCGHINWALNVLPWGRPALSELYSKISDKTGMRSGVPINVAVREGLSWFVDILPQSIGVRLVGDGLWKDAEADMVLWCDVSPIG
;
A
#
# COMPACT_ATOMS: atom_id res chain seq x y z
N SER A 1 13.11 -16.32 2.67
CA SER A 1 13.16 -17.45 1.70
C SER A 1 14.62 -17.86 1.44
N LEU A 2 14.89 -19.16 1.23
CA LEU A 2 16.21 -19.66 0.83
C LEU A 2 16.68 -19.04 -0.49
N ILE A 3 15.75 -18.85 -1.44
CA ILE A 3 16.04 -18.27 -2.75
C ILE A 3 16.58 -16.84 -2.61
N LEU A 4 15.88 -15.99 -1.84
CA LEU A 4 16.35 -14.63 -1.56
C LEU A 4 17.74 -14.63 -0.92
N TRP A 5 17.98 -15.55 0.02
CA TRP A 5 19.30 -15.68 0.65
C TRP A 5 20.40 -16.02 -0.36
N ILE A 6 20.15 -16.94 -1.30
CA ILE A 6 21.12 -17.28 -2.36
C ILE A 6 21.38 -16.05 -3.24
N LEU A 7 20.33 -15.38 -3.70
CA LEU A 7 20.45 -14.20 -4.57
C LEU A 7 21.26 -13.08 -3.91
N VAL A 8 20.99 -12.78 -2.64
CA VAL A 8 21.70 -11.72 -1.90
C VAL A 8 23.11 -12.15 -1.49
N ARG A 9 23.31 -13.39 -1.03
CA ARG A 9 24.58 -13.81 -0.41
C ARG A 9 25.55 -14.51 -1.35
N LYS A 10 25.06 -15.14 -2.41
CA LYS A 10 25.89 -15.89 -3.37
C LYS A 10 25.98 -15.18 -4.70
N LEU A 11 24.95 -14.42 -5.08
CA LEU A 11 24.93 -13.65 -6.31
C LEU A 11 25.09 -12.15 -6.08
N ASP A 12 25.25 -11.69 -4.84
CA ASP A 12 25.55 -10.29 -4.51
C ASP A 12 24.53 -9.27 -5.08
N ILE A 13 23.27 -9.68 -5.18
CA ILE A 13 22.18 -8.78 -5.58
C ILE A 13 21.78 -7.92 -4.38
N VAL A 14 22.55 -6.86 -4.15
CA VAL A 14 22.35 -5.93 -3.02
C VAL A 14 21.01 -5.19 -3.15
N GLY A 15 20.31 -5.04 -2.02
CA GLY A 15 19.04 -4.30 -1.97
C GLY A 15 17.86 -5.07 -2.58
N LEU A 16 18.00 -6.38 -2.81
CA LEU A 16 16.90 -7.23 -3.24
C LEU A 16 15.98 -7.55 -2.06
N HIS A 17 14.69 -7.31 -2.26
CA HIS A 17 13.60 -7.62 -1.36
C HIS A 17 12.65 -8.62 -2.02
N MET A 18 11.91 -9.33 -1.18
CA MET A 18 10.91 -10.31 -1.62
C MET A 18 9.68 -10.17 -0.75
N TYR A 19 8.52 -10.19 -1.37
CA TYR A 19 7.25 -10.42 -0.73
C TYR A 19 6.49 -11.47 -1.51
N MET A 20 6.23 -12.64 -0.90
CA MET A 20 5.65 -13.80 -1.59
C MET A 20 6.45 -14.17 -2.86
N ASP A 21 5.84 -14.03 -4.03
CA ASP A 21 6.41 -14.25 -5.37
C ASP A 21 7.00 -12.99 -6.01
N ASP A 22 6.75 -11.82 -5.45
CA ASP A 22 7.27 -10.55 -5.97
C ASP A 22 8.70 -10.29 -5.46
N PHE A 23 9.61 -10.05 -6.40
CA PHE A 23 10.97 -9.59 -6.12
C PHE A 23 11.13 -8.15 -6.61
N PHE A 24 11.75 -7.31 -5.79
CA PHE A 24 11.97 -5.91 -6.12
C PHE A 24 13.24 -5.39 -5.45
N GLY A 25 13.85 -4.38 -6.03
CA GLY A 25 15.09 -3.79 -5.53
C GLY A 25 15.40 -2.50 -6.24
N TRP A 26 16.62 -2.01 -6.05
CA TRP A 26 17.07 -0.75 -6.63
C TRP A 26 18.39 -0.94 -7.39
N ASP A 27 18.62 -0.07 -8.37
CA ASP A 27 19.87 0.07 -9.09
C ASP A 27 20.06 1.52 -9.52
N PHE A 28 21.27 1.87 -9.97
CA PHE A 28 21.55 3.21 -10.48
C PHE A 28 21.06 3.36 -11.92
N ALA A 29 20.33 4.45 -12.21
CA ALA A 29 19.66 4.65 -13.49
C ALA A 29 20.59 4.65 -14.72
N GLU A 30 21.85 5.06 -14.54
CA GLU A 30 22.85 5.14 -15.62
C GLU A 30 23.52 3.80 -15.93
N ASN A 31 23.37 2.81 -15.04
CA ASN A 31 23.98 1.51 -15.20
C ASN A 31 22.96 0.55 -15.77
N LEU A 32 22.86 0.46 -17.10
CA LEU A 32 21.94 -0.43 -17.81
C LEU A 32 22.68 -1.42 -18.69
N VAL A 33 22.12 -2.62 -18.81
CA VAL A 33 22.61 -3.67 -19.70
C VAL A 33 21.49 -4.08 -20.65
N PHE A 34 21.86 -4.42 -21.89
CA PHE A 34 20.89 -4.86 -22.89
C PHE A 34 20.59 -6.34 -22.70
N PHE A 35 19.33 -6.67 -22.39
CA PHE A 35 18.88 -8.03 -22.15
C PHE A 35 17.45 -8.22 -22.67
N HIS A 36 17.21 -9.30 -23.42
CA HIS A 36 15.91 -9.60 -24.05
C HIS A 36 15.30 -8.44 -24.85
N GLY A 37 16.14 -7.69 -25.57
CA GLY A 37 15.68 -6.60 -26.44
C GLY A 37 15.40 -5.28 -25.71
N GLN A 38 15.68 -5.18 -24.41
CA GLN A 38 15.42 -3.99 -23.60
C GLN A 38 16.64 -3.61 -22.75
N TRP A 39 16.77 -2.33 -22.42
CA TRP A 39 17.76 -1.85 -21.44
C TRP A 39 17.21 -2.07 -20.03
N ARG A 40 17.93 -2.82 -19.21
CA ARG A 40 17.50 -3.24 -17.88
C ARG A 40 18.59 -3.01 -16.83
N PRO A 41 18.23 -2.78 -15.55
CA PRO A 41 19.18 -2.77 -14.45
C PRO A 41 19.98 -4.08 -14.35
N PRO A 42 21.31 -4.03 -14.18
CA PRO A 42 22.18 -5.20 -14.06
C PRO A 42 21.73 -6.16 -12.96
N ARG A 43 21.30 -5.65 -11.81
CA ARG A 43 20.79 -6.49 -10.72
C ARG A 43 19.49 -7.22 -11.09
N GLN A 44 18.62 -6.58 -11.88
CA GLN A 44 17.44 -7.23 -12.43
C GLN A 44 17.86 -8.34 -13.41
N VAL A 45 18.78 -8.07 -14.33
CA VAL A 45 19.26 -9.07 -15.28
C VAL A 45 19.93 -10.26 -14.58
N GLN A 46 20.69 -10.02 -13.52
CA GLN A 46 21.30 -11.08 -12.73
C GLN A 46 20.26 -11.98 -12.05
N LEU A 47 19.15 -11.40 -11.59
CA LEU A 47 18.00 -12.15 -11.08
C LEU A 47 17.37 -13.02 -12.18
N LEU A 48 17.16 -12.46 -13.38
CA LEU A 48 16.57 -13.19 -14.50
C LEU A 48 17.46 -14.34 -14.99
N LEU A 49 18.78 -14.11 -15.07
CA LEU A 49 19.76 -15.17 -15.38
C LEU A 49 19.73 -16.30 -14.35
N PHE A 50 19.50 -15.99 -13.07
CA PHE A 50 19.31 -17.01 -12.06
C PHE A 50 18.03 -17.81 -12.29
N TRP A 51 16.93 -17.17 -12.67
CA TRP A 51 15.71 -17.87 -13.05
C TRP A 51 15.90 -18.81 -14.24
N ASP A 52 16.60 -18.37 -15.28
CA ASP A 52 16.97 -19.21 -16.42
C ASP A 52 17.79 -20.43 -15.96
N ALA A 53 18.78 -20.21 -15.10
CA ALA A 53 19.67 -21.26 -14.60
C ALA A 53 18.91 -22.36 -13.82
N ILE A 54 17.91 -21.98 -13.02
CA ILE A 54 17.09 -22.94 -12.27
C ILE A 54 15.81 -23.36 -13.01
N ARG A 55 15.62 -22.88 -14.25
CA ARG A 55 14.42 -23.11 -15.07
C ARG A 55 13.13 -22.67 -14.37
N CYS A 56 13.19 -21.58 -13.61
CA CYS A 56 12.02 -20.95 -13.02
C CYS A 56 11.34 -20.07 -14.08
N PRO A 57 10.06 -20.30 -14.40
CA PRO A 57 9.37 -19.50 -15.40
C PRO A 57 9.12 -18.08 -14.89
N TYR A 58 9.33 -17.09 -15.76
CA TYR A 58 8.93 -15.70 -15.53
C TYR A 58 8.37 -15.12 -16.84
N GLU A 59 7.56 -14.08 -16.71
CA GLU A 59 7.04 -13.34 -17.87
C GLU A 59 7.88 -12.08 -18.09
N ASP A 60 8.55 -11.99 -19.25
CA ASP A 60 9.43 -10.86 -19.57
C ASP A 60 8.70 -9.51 -19.57
N LEU A 61 7.42 -9.52 -19.97
CA LEU A 61 6.53 -8.35 -19.99
C LEU A 61 6.14 -7.86 -18.59
N LYS A 62 6.32 -8.67 -17.55
CA LYS A 62 6.07 -8.28 -16.14
C LYS A 62 7.33 -7.78 -15.44
N GLN A 63 8.48 -7.79 -16.13
CA GLN A 63 9.76 -7.37 -15.55
C GLN A 63 9.91 -5.85 -15.71
N ASP A 64 9.29 -5.09 -14.81
CA ASP A 64 9.32 -3.63 -14.86
C ASP A 64 10.59 -3.05 -14.23
N ALA A 65 11.02 -1.90 -14.74
CA ALA A 65 12.08 -1.08 -14.17
C ALA A 65 11.81 0.40 -14.45
N GLY A 66 12.06 1.26 -13.47
CA GLY A 66 11.78 2.68 -13.60
C GLY A 66 11.86 3.41 -12.26
N SER A 67 11.71 4.72 -12.31
CA SER A 67 11.70 5.59 -11.14
C SER A 67 10.34 5.65 -10.43
N CYS A 68 9.26 5.23 -11.09
CA CYS A 68 7.93 5.10 -10.52
C CYS A 68 7.37 3.71 -10.85
N LEU A 69 7.13 2.88 -9.83
CA LEU A 69 6.75 1.46 -9.98
C LEU A 69 5.67 1.05 -9.00
N LYS A 70 4.77 0.15 -9.43
CA LYS A 70 3.83 -0.51 -8.53
C LYS A 70 4.49 -1.73 -7.90
N ILE A 71 4.69 -1.71 -6.58
CA ILE A 71 5.28 -2.81 -5.81
C ILE A 71 4.27 -3.26 -4.76
N ILE A 72 3.92 -4.55 -4.75
CA ILE A 72 2.95 -5.18 -3.84
C ILE A 72 1.60 -4.45 -3.72
N GLY A 73 1.21 -3.67 -4.74
CA GLY A 73 -0.03 -2.89 -4.75
C GLY A 73 0.11 -1.41 -4.37
N PHE A 74 1.30 -0.93 -4.00
CA PHE A 74 1.59 0.49 -3.75
C PHE A 74 2.39 1.09 -4.88
N LEU A 75 2.15 2.37 -5.16
CA LEU A 75 2.95 3.15 -6.10
C LEU A 75 4.17 3.71 -5.36
N ILE A 76 5.36 3.36 -5.80
CA ILE A 76 6.61 3.88 -5.27
C ILE A 76 7.18 4.85 -6.30
N ASP A 77 7.30 6.11 -5.94
CA ASP A 77 7.97 7.13 -6.75
C ASP A 77 9.28 7.52 -6.05
N ILE A 78 10.39 7.09 -6.63
CA ILE A 78 11.73 7.33 -6.08
C ILE A 78 12.16 8.79 -6.31
N ASN A 79 11.66 9.47 -7.34
CA ASN A 79 11.99 10.88 -7.58
C ASN A 79 11.32 11.77 -6.53
N ALA A 80 10.06 11.48 -6.20
CA ALA A 80 9.33 12.16 -5.14
C ALA A 80 9.65 11.62 -3.73
N GLY A 81 10.29 10.46 -3.66
CA GLY A 81 10.55 9.74 -2.41
C GLY A 81 9.26 9.36 -1.70
N THR A 82 8.23 8.92 -2.43
CA THR A 82 6.90 8.61 -1.88
C THR A 82 6.51 7.14 -2.09
N ILE A 83 5.71 6.62 -1.15
CA ILE A 83 4.91 5.41 -1.31
C ILE A 83 3.45 5.83 -1.18
N SER A 84 2.66 5.64 -2.22
CA SER A 84 1.25 6.01 -2.28
C SER A 84 0.38 4.87 -2.82
N ILE A 85 -0.92 5.16 -2.96
CA ILE A 85 -1.89 4.27 -3.58
C ILE A 85 -2.06 4.72 -5.03
N THR A 86 -2.30 3.79 -5.96
CA THR A 86 -2.60 4.17 -7.35
C THR A 86 -3.95 4.88 -7.45
N ASP A 87 -4.12 5.79 -8.41
CA ASP A 87 -5.39 6.51 -8.64
C ASP A 87 -6.55 5.55 -8.87
N ASP A 88 -6.31 4.43 -9.56
CA ASP A 88 -7.31 3.38 -9.77
C ASP A 88 -7.75 2.74 -8.44
N SER A 89 -6.81 2.46 -7.54
CA SER A 89 -7.11 1.85 -6.25
C SER A 89 -7.82 2.85 -5.32
N ILE A 90 -7.47 4.15 -5.40
CA ILE A 90 -8.23 5.22 -4.73
C ILE A 90 -9.66 5.25 -5.26
N THR A 91 -9.83 5.27 -6.58
CA THR A 91 -11.15 5.31 -7.23
C THR A 91 -12.00 4.10 -6.84
N GLU A 92 -11.42 2.90 -6.82
CA GLU A 92 -12.08 1.67 -6.40
C GLU A 92 -12.52 1.74 -4.93
N LEU A 93 -11.65 2.20 -4.03
CA LEU A 93 -11.97 2.34 -2.60
C LEU A 93 -13.08 3.37 -2.37
N LEU A 94 -13.02 4.52 -3.03
CA LEU A 94 -14.08 5.54 -2.97
C LEU A 94 -15.41 4.98 -3.46
N SER A 95 -15.39 4.21 -4.55
CA SER A 95 -16.59 3.52 -5.07
C SER A 95 -17.14 2.53 -4.04
N CYS A 96 -16.29 1.70 -3.44
CA CYS A 96 -16.68 0.75 -2.39
C CYS A 96 -17.36 1.44 -1.20
N ILE A 97 -16.78 2.54 -0.71
CA ILE A 97 -17.35 3.32 0.41
C ILE A 97 -18.71 3.90 0.02
N ARG A 98 -18.83 4.51 -1.17
CA ARG A 98 -20.09 5.10 -1.65
C ARG A 98 -21.18 4.04 -1.81
N ILE A 99 -20.86 2.87 -2.36
CA ILE A 99 -21.82 1.75 -2.48
C ILE A 99 -22.26 1.29 -1.09
N PHE A 100 -21.33 1.14 -0.15
CA PHE A 100 -21.63 0.74 1.22
C PHE A 100 -22.54 1.75 1.94
N LEU A 101 -22.23 3.05 1.87
CA LEU A 101 -23.02 4.11 2.51
C LEU A 101 -24.43 4.27 1.92
N ASN A 102 -24.57 3.96 0.63
CA ASN A 102 -25.83 4.02 -0.12
C ASN A 102 -26.56 2.67 -0.19
N HIS A 103 -26.15 1.68 0.61
CA HIS A 103 -26.81 0.38 0.62
C HIS A 103 -28.33 0.54 0.84
N PRO A 104 -29.21 -0.06 0.00
CA PRO A 104 -30.64 0.25 -0.02
C PRO A 104 -31.33 0.10 1.34
N SER A 105 -30.99 -0.95 2.09
CA SER A 105 -31.56 -1.20 3.42
C SER A 105 -30.92 -0.39 4.55
N ARG A 106 -29.83 0.36 4.27
CA ARG A 106 -28.90 0.95 5.25
C ARG A 106 -28.34 -0.04 6.28
N LYS A 107 -28.48 -1.34 6.00
CA LYS A 107 -28.03 -2.45 6.83
C LYS A 107 -27.25 -3.46 5.97
N PRO A 108 -26.05 -3.09 5.46
CA PRO A 108 -25.21 -4.03 4.72
C PRO A 108 -24.94 -5.29 5.57
N PRO A 109 -24.83 -6.47 4.95
CA PRO A 109 -24.47 -7.68 5.68
C PRO A 109 -23.07 -7.53 6.29
N LEU A 110 -22.83 -8.16 7.45
CA LEU A 110 -21.54 -8.11 8.14
C LEU A 110 -20.34 -8.43 7.23
N ARG A 111 -20.50 -9.33 6.26
CA ARG A 111 -19.47 -9.62 5.25
C ARG A 111 -18.99 -8.36 4.51
N ASP A 112 -19.89 -7.46 4.17
CA ASP A 112 -19.56 -6.24 3.44
C ASP A 112 -18.87 -5.21 4.34
N TRP A 113 -19.20 -5.19 5.63
CA TRP A 113 -18.44 -4.43 6.64
C TRP A 113 -16.99 -4.91 6.72
N LEU A 114 -16.78 -6.23 6.83
CA LEU A 114 -15.44 -6.82 6.93
C LEU A 114 -14.62 -6.60 5.66
N ARG A 115 -15.24 -6.72 4.48
CA ARG A 115 -14.61 -6.39 3.19
C ARG A 115 -14.18 -4.94 3.13
N LEU A 116 -15.06 -4.02 3.53
CA LEU A 116 -14.73 -2.60 3.56
C LEU A 116 -13.60 -2.30 4.55
N CYS A 117 -13.64 -2.89 5.75
CA CYS A 117 -12.56 -2.77 6.74
C CYS A 117 -11.23 -3.24 6.16
N GLY A 118 -11.20 -4.38 5.47
CA GLY A 118 -10.00 -4.88 4.80
C GLY A 118 -9.47 -3.93 3.73
N HIS A 119 -10.35 -3.39 2.89
CA HIS A 119 -9.96 -2.45 1.83
C HIS A 119 -9.42 -1.13 2.39
N ILE A 120 -10.08 -0.56 3.40
CA ILE A 120 -9.59 0.64 4.09
C ILE A 120 -8.27 0.35 4.80
N ASN A 121 -8.17 -0.78 5.51
CA ASN A 121 -6.94 -1.16 6.21
C ASN A 121 -5.74 -1.31 5.26
N TRP A 122 -5.97 -1.79 4.03
CA TRP A 122 -4.96 -1.81 2.99
C TRP A 122 -4.46 -0.39 2.66
N ALA A 123 -5.37 0.55 2.43
CA ALA A 123 -5.04 1.94 2.14
C ALA A 123 -4.29 2.64 3.29
N LEU A 124 -4.62 2.33 4.54
CA LEU A 124 -3.98 2.92 5.72
C LEU A 124 -2.52 2.54 5.92
N ASN A 125 -2.00 1.52 5.21
CA ASN A 125 -0.56 1.24 5.22
C ASN A 125 0.27 2.42 4.72
N VAL A 126 -0.31 3.24 3.84
CA VAL A 126 0.33 4.44 3.29
C VAL A 126 -0.39 5.73 3.70
N LEU A 127 -1.42 5.62 4.55
CA LEU A 127 -2.21 6.74 5.07
C LEU A 127 -2.48 6.58 6.57
N PRO A 128 -1.43 6.58 7.41
CA PRO A 128 -1.57 6.24 8.82
C PRO A 128 -2.53 7.16 9.58
N TRP A 129 -2.70 8.41 9.14
CA TRP A 129 -3.60 9.38 9.76
C TRP A 129 -5.09 9.07 9.56
N GLY A 130 -5.44 8.19 8.61
CA GLY A 130 -6.82 7.77 8.38
C GLY A 130 -7.34 6.72 9.38
N ARG A 131 -6.48 6.21 10.28
CA ARG A 131 -6.83 5.17 11.26
C ARG A 131 -8.06 5.48 12.15
N PRO A 132 -8.32 6.73 12.59
CA PRO A 132 -9.51 7.02 13.39
C PRO A 132 -10.82 6.62 12.71
N ALA A 133 -10.91 6.66 11.37
CA ALA A 133 -12.11 6.26 10.64
C ALA A 133 -12.43 4.75 10.77
N LEU A 134 -11.43 3.90 11.05
CA LEU A 134 -11.63 2.47 11.27
C LEU A 134 -12.12 2.13 12.68
N SER A 135 -11.84 2.96 13.68
CA SER A 135 -12.25 2.68 15.07
C SER A 135 -13.77 2.50 15.17
N GLU A 136 -14.53 3.39 14.52
CA GLU A 136 -15.98 3.32 14.48
C GLU A 136 -16.51 2.10 13.73
N LEU A 137 -15.84 1.72 12.62
CA LEU A 137 -16.19 0.51 11.86
C LEU A 137 -16.00 -0.75 12.69
N TYR A 138 -14.83 -0.92 13.32
CA TYR A 138 -14.52 -2.09 14.14
C TYR A 138 -15.37 -2.14 15.41
N SER A 139 -15.52 -1.02 16.10
CA SER A 139 -16.42 -0.90 17.26
C SER A 139 -17.83 -1.36 16.89
N LYS A 140 -18.33 -0.90 15.73
CA LYS A 140 -19.67 -1.26 15.24
C LYS A 140 -19.86 -2.74 14.94
N ILE A 141 -18.81 -3.50 14.67
CA ILE A 141 -18.92 -4.92 14.29
C ILE A 141 -18.27 -5.89 15.29
N SER A 142 -17.68 -5.38 16.37
CA SER A 142 -16.87 -6.12 17.35
C SER A 142 -17.55 -7.35 17.95
N ASP A 143 -18.86 -7.26 18.21
CA ASP A 143 -19.68 -8.32 18.83
C ASP A 143 -20.49 -9.15 17.82
N LYS A 144 -20.27 -8.96 16.51
CA LYS A 144 -21.12 -9.52 15.46
C LYS A 144 -20.45 -10.70 14.77
N THR A 145 -21.19 -11.80 14.64
CA THR A 145 -20.68 -13.04 14.03
C THR A 145 -21.47 -13.49 12.80
N GLY A 146 -22.72 -13.05 12.65
CA GLY A 146 -23.59 -13.43 11.54
C GLY A 146 -23.19 -12.76 10.21
N MET A 147 -22.41 -13.45 9.39
CA MET A 147 -21.85 -12.90 8.13
C MET A 147 -22.90 -12.33 7.16
N ARG A 148 -24.11 -12.91 7.13
CA ARG A 148 -25.22 -12.46 6.27
C ARG A 148 -26.19 -11.52 7.00
N SER A 149 -26.02 -11.33 8.30
CA SER A 149 -26.89 -10.47 9.10
C SER A 149 -26.64 -9.01 8.75
N GLY A 150 -27.72 -8.28 8.44
CA GLY A 150 -27.65 -6.86 8.15
C GLY A 150 -27.29 -6.04 9.38
N VAL A 151 -26.21 -5.27 9.31
CA VAL A 151 -25.73 -4.41 10.40
C VAL A 151 -26.02 -2.95 10.03
N PRO A 152 -26.84 -2.21 10.80
CA PRO A 152 -27.17 -0.82 10.50
C PRO A 152 -25.96 0.09 10.54
N ILE A 153 -25.83 0.95 9.53
CA ILE A 153 -24.85 2.05 9.51
C ILE A 153 -25.34 3.15 10.46
N ASN A 154 -24.57 3.48 11.49
CA ASN A 154 -24.87 4.58 12.41
C ASN A 154 -24.28 5.91 11.90
N VAL A 155 -24.57 6.99 12.62
CA VAL A 155 -24.09 8.34 12.27
C VAL A 155 -22.57 8.42 12.34
N ALA A 156 -21.94 7.89 13.40
CA ALA A 156 -20.49 7.92 13.57
C ALA A 156 -19.72 7.25 12.41
N VAL A 157 -20.15 6.04 11.98
CA VAL A 157 -19.56 5.36 10.82
C VAL A 157 -19.78 6.17 9.53
N ARG A 158 -20.96 6.77 9.37
CA ARG A 158 -21.25 7.59 8.18
C ARG A 158 -20.35 8.83 8.13
N GLU A 159 -20.19 9.53 9.24
CA GLU A 159 -19.34 10.73 9.33
C GLU A 159 -17.86 10.37 9.11
N GLY A 160 -17.36 9.32 9.76
CA GLY A 160 -15.98 8.86 9.58
C GLY A 160 -15.66 8.43 8.14
N LEU A 161 -16.59 7.71 7.49
CA LEU A 161 -16.43 7.30 6.10
C LEU A 161 -16.56 8.45 5.11
N SER A 162 -17.48 9.41 5.35
CA SER A 162 -17.60 10.60 4.52
C SER A 162 -16.34 11.46 4.61
N TRP A 163 -15.83 11.69 5.82
CA TRP A 163 -14.55 12.38 6.02
C TRP A 163 -13.41 11.67 5.28
N PHE A 164 -13.35 10.34 5.36
CA PHE A 164 -12.30 9.57 4.68
C PHE A 164 -12.40 9.69 3.14
N VAL A 165 -13.62 9.74 2.59
CA VAL A 165 -13.87 9.97 1.15
C VAL A 165 -13.37 11.34 0.69
N ASP A 166 -13.48 12.36 1.54
CA ASP A 166 -13.06 13.72 1.19
C ASP A 166 -11.54 13.89 1.25
N ILE A 167 -10.87 13.21 2.18
CA ILE A 167 -9.42 13.34 2.42
C ILE A 167 -8.59 12.41 1.53
N LEU A 168 -9.05 11.18 1.27
CA LEU A 168 -8.29 10.17 0.53
C LEU A 168 -7.73 10.67 -0.82
N PRO A 169 -8.48 11.40 -1.66
CA PRO A 169 -7.97 11.91 -2.94
C PRO A 169 -6.86 12.96 -2.82
N GLN A 170 -6.77 13.62 -1.66
CA GLN A 170 -5.78 14.68 -1.41
C GLN A 170 -4.49 14.14 -0.81
N SER A 171 -4.42 12.83 -0.61
CA SER A 171 -3.34 12.22 0.15
C SER A 171 -2.09 12.00 -0.68
N ILE A 172 -0.94 12.39 -0.13
CA ILE A 172 0.38 12.26 -0.78
C ILE A 172 1.06 10.90 -0.52
N GLY A 173 0.43 10.02 0.26
CA GLY A 173 1.04 8.80 0.75
C GLY A 173 2.08 9.04 1.86
N VAL A 174 3.02 8.10 2.02
CA VAL A 174 4.15 8.18 2.95
C VAL A 174 5.38 8.69 2.20
N ARG A 175 6.10 9.66 2.77
CA ARG A 175 7.42 10.06 2.28
C ARG A 175 8.52 9.19 2.91
N LEU A 176 9.35 8.57 2.07
CA LEU A 176 10.49 7.72 2.42
C LEU A 176 11.68 8.52 2.95
N VAL A 177 11.79 9.78 2.52
CA VAL A 177 12.78 10.73 3.01
C VAL A 177 12.01 11.83 3.73
N GLY A 178 12.02 11.79 5.05
CA GLY A 178 11.86 13.02 5.81
C GLY A 178 13.06 13.89 5.47
N ASP A 179 12.78 15.10 4.99
CA ASP A 179 13.65 16.26 5.01
C ASP A 179 14.85 16.08 5.97
N GLY A 180 16.07 16.24 5.47
CA GLY A 180 17.27 16.02 6.26
C GLY A 180 17.22 16.78 7.59
N LEU A 181 17.04 16.07 8.71
CA LEU A 181 17.22 16.60 10.08
C LEU A 181 16.69 18.04 10.27
N TRP A 182 15.46 18.34 9.87
CA TRP A 182 14.87 19.63 10.25
C TRP A 182 14.54 19.57 11.73
N LYS A 183 15.03 20.55 12.49
CA LYS A 183 14.78 20.66 13.92
C LYS A 183 13.34 21.15 14.13
N ASP A 184 12.72 20.81 15.25
CA ASP A 184 11.38 21.33 15.62
C ASP A 184 11.27 22.86 15.53
N ALA A 185 12.39 23.57 15.67
CA ALA A 185 12.50 25.02 15.53
C ALA A 185 12.28 25.55 14.10
N GLU A 186 12.31 24.68 13.09
CA GLU A 186 12.19 25.02 11.67
C GLU A 186 10.82 24.63 11.11
N ALA A 187 9.90 24.13 11.95
CA ALA A 187 8.54 23.80 11.56
C ALA A 187 7.61 25.02 11.70
N ASP A 188 6.79 25.29 10.67
CA ASP A 188 5.73 26.31 10.74
C ASP A 188 4.63 25.93 11.76
N MET A 189 4.49 24.65 12.08
CA MET A 189 3.53 24.14 13.07
C MET A 189 3.99 22.79 13.63
N VAL A 190 3.90 22.63 14.95
CA VAL A 190 4.17 21.37 15.67
C VAL A 190 2.91 20.95 16.42
N LEU A 191 2.40 19.75 16.15
CA LEU A 191 1.23 19.17 16.80
C LEU A 191 1.64 17.97 17.64
N TRP A 192 1.39 18.05 18.94
CA TRP A 192 1.55 16.94 19.88
C TRP A 192 0.19 16.31 20.15
N CYS A 193 0.13 14.98 20.15
CA CYS A 193 -1.08 14.24 20.46
C CYS A 193 -0.75 13.11 21.43
N ASP A 194 -1.52 12.99 22.51
CA ASP A 194 -1.49 11.89 23.46
C ASP A 194 -2.76 11.03 23.35
N VAL A 195 -2.65 9.77 23.75
CA VAL A 195 -3.76 8.81 23.74
C VAL A 195 -4.22 8.58 25.17
N SER A 196 -5.52 8.71 25.41
CA SER A 196 -6.21 8.33 26.65
C SER A 196 -6.88 6.96 26.50
N PRO A 197 -6.99 6.14 27.57
CA PRO A 197 -7.53 4.78 27.50
C PRO A 197 -9.05 4.67 27.21
N ILE A 198 -9.74 5.77 26.94
CA ILE A 198 -11.18 5.80 26.66
C ILE A 198 -11.47 6.26 25.21
N GLY A 199 -10.59 5.91 24.28
CA GLY A 199 -10.82 6.13 22.84
C GLY A 199 -12.14 5.53 22.36
#